data_AF-N6TRL6-F1
#
_entry.id   AF-N6TRL6-F1
#
_cell.length_a   1.000
_cell.length_b   1.000
_cell.length_c   1.000
_cell.angle_alpha   90.00
_cell.angle_beta   90.00
_cell.angle_gamma   90.00
#
_symmetry.space_group_name_H-M   'P 1'
#
loop_
_entity.id
_entity.type
_entity.pdbx_description
1 polymer ?
#
loop_
_entity_poly.entity_id
_entity_poly.type
_entity_poly.pdbx_seq_one_letter_code
_entity_poly.pdbx_strand_id
1 'polypeptide(L)'
;MPGELTFIAWVQEEEQNQSPEAKNIGLEKETDQPRFVDSSQDYISDPPTISQTPGSMSFEPATSLLTFLQTQSDFDVLIMGTNDGILTIHIFGLYKCTTINISERVDKFHNIKTIVLNTSIMRDYLEEFYYLSVKFVKLQELMCYLDRAIANMTETWESILLDIDTKLSNYARKRPAEGVTVDFLELLVWGECAPTLQEFLLVDLTKKGLETFGHAVDMSYSTIRTVLIDHVLTFSQNGVYHLSEMKGMAAFKDRYGVIAFLLGL
;
A
#
# COMPACT_ATOMS: atom_id res chain seq x y z
N MET A 1 13.51 -0.24 9.42
CA MET A 1 14.09 -0.20 10.77
C MET A 1 15.58 0.08 10.62
N PRO A 2 16.18 1.11 11.23
CA PRO A 2 17.59 1.44 11.02
C PRO A 2 18.60 0.68 11.92
N GLY A 3 18.18 -0.34 12.69
CA GLY A 3 19.04 -1.13 13.58
C GLY A 3 18.73 -2.63 13.56
N GLU A 4 19.64 -3.44 14.09
CA GLU A 4 19.50 -4.90 14.19
C GLU A 4 18.54 -5.28 15.32
N LEU A 5 17.63 -6.21 15.06
CA LEU A 5 16.63 -6.69 16.04
C LEU A 5 17.33 -7.51 17.13
N THR A 6 17.15 -7.12 18.39
CA THR A 6 17.72 -7.81 19.56
C THR A 6 16.67 -8.43 20.46
N PHE A 7 15.42 -7.98 20.37
CA PHE A 7 14.33 -8.43 21.21
C PHE A 7 12.99 -8.40 20.46
N ILE A 8 12.16 -9.41 20.71
CA ILE A 8 10.78 -9.48 20.20
C ILE A 8 9.89 -10.09 21.28
N ALA A 9 8.71 -9.50 21.50
CA ALA A 9 7.69 -10.05 22.39
C ALA A 9 6.30 -9.76 21.82
N TRP A 10 5.45 -10.79 21.79
CA TRP A 10 4.03 -10.66 21.47
C TRP A 10 3.24 -10.72 22.78
N VAL A 11 2.38 -9.74 23.01
CA VAL A 11 1.59 -9.60 24.23
C VAL A 11 0.13 -9.48 23.85
N GLN A 12 -0.74 -10.27 24.47
CA GLN A 12 -2.18 -10.25 24.24
C GLN A 12 -2.88 -9.86 25.54
N GLU A 13 -3.99 -9.13 25.42
CA GLU A 13 -4.85 -8.82 26.57
C GLU A 13 -5.45 -10.12 27.14
N GLU A 14 -5.25 -10.37 28.43
CA GLU A 14 -5.96 -11.45 29.12
C GLU A 14 -7.39 -10.98 29.45
N GLU A 15 -8.40 -11.76 29.05
CA GLU A 15 -9.78 -11.53 29.49
C GLU A 15 -9.83 -11.50 31.03
N GLN A 16 -10.29 -10.39 31.60
CA GLN A 16 -10.59 -10.34 33.02
C GLN A 16 -11.72 -11.32 33.32
N ASN A 17 -11.37 -12.47 33.90
CA ASN A 17 -12.32 -13.38 34.53
C ASN A 17 -13.11 -12.58 35.58
N GLN A 18 -14.36 -12.25 35.28
CA GLN A 18 -15.29 -11.72 36.25
C GLN A 18 -15.37 -12.69 37.43
N SER A 19 -15.15 -12.17 38.64
CA SER A 19 -15.42 -12.89 39.90
C SER A 19 -16.81 -13.57 39.82
N PRO A 20 -16.94 -14.83 40.28
CA PRO A 20 -18.19 -15.60 40.19
C PRO A 20 -19.38 -14.97 40.93
N GLU A 21 -19.18 -13.90 41.71
CA GLU A 21 -20.26 -13.25 42.47
C GLU A 21 -21.14 -12.29 41.66
N ALA A 22 -20.73 -11.88 40.44
CA ALA A 22 -21.52 -10.95 39.62
C ALA A 22 -22.61 -11.64 38.75
N LYS A 23 -22.73 -12.97 38.78
CA LYS A 23 -23.68 -13.73 37.93
C LYS A 23 -25.15 -13.70 38.38
N ASN A 24 -25.50 -13.05 39.48
CA ASN A 24 -26.84 -13.11 40.08
C ASN A 24 -27.69 -11.84 39.97
N ILE A 25 -27.34 -10.90 39.09
CA ILE A 25 -28.25 -9.81 38.73
C ILE A 25 -28.48 -9.92 37.23
N GLY A 26 -29.67 -10.38 36.85
CA GLY A 26 -30.08 -10.61 35.47
C GLY A 26 -30.22 -9.33 34.66
N LEU A 27 -29.12 -8.62 34.42
CA LEU A 27 -28.96 -7.85 33.21
C LEU A 27 -28.51 -8.82 32.12
N GLU A 28 -29.33 -8.95 31.08
CA GLU A 28 -28.95 -9.60 29.84
C GLU A 28 -27.56 -9.09 29.42
N LYS A 29 -26.63 -10.02 29.25
CA LYS A 29 -25.31 -9.68 28.74
C LYS A 29 -25.47 -9.15 27.32
N GLU A 30 -25.22 -7.86 27.12
CA GLU A 30 -24.74 -7.34 25.83
C GLU A 30 -23.32 -7.90 25.60
N THR A 31 -23.20 -9.20 25.36
CA THR A 31 -21.94 -9.83 24.93
C THR A 31 -22.26 -10.73 23.76
N ASP A 32 -22.25 -10.14 22.56
CA ASP A 32 -21.96 -10.82 21.28
C ASP A 32 -22.02 -9.85 20.08
N GLN A 33 -21.92 -8.52 20.29
CA GLN A 33 -21.62 -7.62 19.18
C GLN A 33 -20.10 -7.54 18.98
N PRO A 34 -19.58 -7.68 17.76
CA PRO A 34 -18.17 -7.43 17.49
C PRO A 34 -17.85 -5.99 17.92
N ARG A 35 -16.74 -5.80 18.67
CA ARG A 35 -16.33 -4.49 19.21
C ARG A 35 -16.19 -3.41 18.11
N PHE A 36 -16.09 -3.83 16.85
CA PHE A 36 -16.16 -2.97 15.68
C PHE A 36 -16.99 -3.65 14.58
N VAL A 37 -17.96 -2.94 14.02
CA VAL A 37 -18.61 -3.30 12.76
C VAL A 37 -18.12 -2.33 11.69
N ASP A 38 -17.39 -2.86 10.73
CA ASP A 38 -16.89 -2.11 9.60
C ASP A 38 -17.96 -1.95 8.51
N SER A 39 -18.82 -0.95 8.64
CA SER A 39 -19.87 -0.66 7.65
C SER A 39 -19.34 0.05 6.39
N SER A 40 -18.02 0.11 6.16
CA SER A 40 -17.50 0.84 5.00
C SER A 40 -17.97 0.22 3.67
N GLN A 41 -18.16 -1.10 3.64
CA GLN A 41 -18.65 -1.83 2.45
C GLN A 41 -20.04 -1.36 1.98
N ASP A 42 -20.82 -0.71 2.85
CA ASP A 42 -22.12 -0.15 2.48
C ASP A 42 -22.00 1.12 1.60
N TYR A 43 -20.84 1.78 1.61
CA TYR A 43 -20.63 3.10 1.02
C TYR A 43 -19.53 3.15 -0.05
N ILE A 44 -18.59 2.19 -0.03
CA ILE A 44 -17.46 2.13 -0.97
C ILE A 44 -17.38 0.75 -1.62
N SER A 45 -17.00 0.74 -2.90
CA SER A 45 -16.75 -0.49 -3.63
C SER A 45 -15.38 -1.06 -3.31
N ASP A 46 -15.33 -2.38 -3.13
CA ASP A 46 -14.07 -3.09 -2.90
C ASP A 46 -13.12 -2.93 -4.11
N PRO A 47 -11.80 -2.75 -3.87
CA PRO A 47 -10.83 -2.66 -4.94
C PRO A 47 -10.84 -3.93 -5.81
N PRO A 48 -11.02 -3.82 -7.14
CA PRO A 48 -10.98 -5.00 -8.01
C PRO A 48 -9.57 -5.58 -8.06
N THR A 49 -9.48 -6.91 -8.18
CA THR A 49 -8.19 -7.61 -8.29
C THR A 49 -7.42 -7.13 -9.52
N ILE A 50 -6.17 -6.74 -9.32
CA ILE A 50 -5.27 -6.40 -10.43
C ILE A 50 -4.82 -7.73 -11.05
N SER A 51 -5.33 -8.04 -12.23
CA SER A 51 -4.87 -9.17 -13.04
C SER A 51 -3.39 -8.98 -13.36
N GLN A 52 -2.54 -9.83 -12.79
CA GLN A 52 -1.10 -9.81 -13.05
C GLN A 52 -0.78 -10.52 -14.37
N THR A 53 0.18 -9.98 -15.12
CA THR A 53 0.86 -10.68 -16.22
C THR A 53 1.51 -11.97 -15.68
N PRO A 54 1.48 -13.09 -16.43
CA PRO A 54 2.02 -14.37 -15.95
C PRO A 54 3.53 -14.27 -15.74
N GLY A 55 3.96 -14.17 -14.48
CA GLY A 55 5.38 -14.09 -14.10
C GLY A 55 5.68 -13.30 -12.82
N SER A 56 4.78 -12.43 -12.36
CA SER A 56 4.94 -11.74 -11.07
C SER A 56 4.46 -12.62 -9.90
N MET A 57 5.10 -12.47 -8.73
CA MET A 57 4.71 -13.19 -7.51
C MET A 57 3.22 -12.95 -7.21
N SER A 58 2.46 -14.04 -7.14
CA SER A 58 1.09 -14.03 -6.65
C SER A 58 1.07 -13.44 -5.24
N PHE A 59 0.38 -12.33 -5.06
CA PHE A 59 -0.07 -11.90 -3.75
C PHE A 59 -1.59 -11.91 -3.76
N GLU A 60 -2.14 -12.73 -2.88
CA GLU A 60 -3.58 -12.78 -2.63
C GLU A 60 -4.13 -11.37 -2.35
N PRO A 61 -5.42 -11.15 -2.66
CA PRO A 61 -6.06 -9.85 -2.51
C PRO A 61 -5.93 -9.28 -1.09
N ALA A 62 -6.18 -7.98 -0.98
CA ALA A 62 -6.22 -7.17 0.26
C ALA A 62 -7.17 -7.69 1.36
N THR A 63 -7.71 -8.89 1.20
CA THR A 63 -8.51 -9.60 2.19
C THR A 63 -7.66 -10.25 3.28
N SER A 64 -6.36 -10.49 3.08
CA SER A 64 -5.60 -11.30 4.06
C SER A 64 -5.37 -10.62 5.42
N LEU A 65 -5.00 -9.33 5.47
CA LEU A 65 -4.67 -8.68 6.75
C LEU A 65 -5.92 -8.13 7.45
N LEU A 66 -6.91 -7.66 6.70
CA LEU A 66 -8.17 -7.22 7.30
C LEU A 66 -8.99 -8.39 7.82
N THR A 67 -9.03 -9.52 7.11
CA THR A 67 -9.66 -10.73 7.66
C THR A 67 -8.91 -11.18 8.91
N PHE A 68 -7.57 -11.11 8.92
CA PHE A 68 -6.79 -11.38 10.12
C PHE A 68 -7.19 -10.47 11.29
N LEU A 69 -7.27 -9.15 11.09
CA LEU A 69 -7.69 -8.19 12.12
C LEU A 69 -9.14 -8.39 12.59
N GLN A 70 -10.06 -8.68 11.67
CA GLN A 70 -11.46 -8.95 11.97
C GLN A 70 -11.64 -10.26 12.75
N THR A 71 -10.73 -11.22 12.58
CA THR A 71 -10.73 -12.46 13.37
C THR A 71 -10.08 -12.33 14.75
N GLN A 72 -9.38 -11.22 15.03
CA GLN A 72 -8.82 -10.99 16.36
C GLN A 72 -9.93 -10.54 17.31
N SER A 73 -10.23 -11.34 18.33
CA SER A 73 -11.14 -10.98 19.42
C SER A 73 -10.48 -10.09 20.47
N ASP A 74 -9.16 -10.22 20.61
CA ASP A 74 -8.40 -9.62 21.70
C ASP A 74 -7.38 -8.62 21.16
N PHE A 75 -7.10 -7.58 21.95
CA PHE A 75 -6.10 -6.58 21.62
C PHE A 75 -4.70 -7.16 21.85
N ASP A 76 -3.89 -7.21 20.80
CA ASP A 76 -2.54 -7.74 20.85
C ASP A 76 -1.50 -6.73 20.34
N VAL A 77 -0.30 -6.90 20.86
CA VAL A 77 0.78 -5.93 20.73
C VAL A 77 2.10 -6.66 20.55
N LEU A 78 2.74 -6.37 19.43
CA LEU A 78 4.10 -6.78 19.12
C LEU A 78 5.09 -5.69 19.54
N ILE A 79 5.97 -6.03 20.46
CA ILE A 79 7.05 -5.18 20.95
C ILE A 79 8.37 -5.67 20.34
N MET A 80 9.10 -4.77 19.69
CA MET A 80 10.39 -5.06 19.08
C MET A 80 11.46 -4.10 19.58
N GLY A 81 12.59 -4.63 20.03
CA GLY A 81 13.75 -3.86 20.48
C GLY A 81 14.94 -4.02 19.54
N THR A 82 15.67 -2.93 19.28
CA THR A 82 16.89 -2.93 18.48
C THR A 82 18.15 -2.75 19.33
N ASN A 83 19.30 -3.12 18.76
CA ASN A 83 20.62 -2.88 19.35
C ASN A 83 20.94 -1.39 19.58
N ASP A 84 20.34 -0.49 18.80
CA ASP A 84 20.44 0.96 18.96
C ASP A 84 19.65 1.49 20.18
N GLY A 85 19.01 0.62 20.96
CA GLY A 85 18.20 1.01 22.11
C GLY A 85 16.85 1.61 21.73
N ILE A 86 16.34 1.31 20.54
CA ILE A 86 15.01 1.73 20.10
C ILE A 86 14.02 0.59 20.36
N LEU A 87 12.96 0.88 21.11
CA LEU A 87 11.81 0.01 21.29
C LEU A 87 10.68 0.50 20.40
N THR A 88 10.03 -0.41 19.68
CA THR A 88 8.88 -0.11 18.83
C THR A 88 7.72 -0.98 19.22
N ILE A 89 6.53 -0.38 19.26
CA ILE A 89 5.30 -1.06 19.64
C ILE A 89 4.37 -1.07 18.43
N HIS A 90 3.95 -2.26 18.01
CA HIS A 90 3.07 -2.49 16.87
C HIS A 90 1.79 -3.16 17.35
N ILE A 91 0.64 -2.56 17.06
CA ILE A 91 -0.67 -3.14 17.38
C ILE A 91 -0.99 -4.15 16.28
N PHE A 92 -1.41 -5.36 16.66
CA PHE A 92 -1.62 -6.50 15.77
C PHE A 92 -0.38 -6.92 14.96
N GLY A 93 0.80 -6.43 15.34
CA GLY A 93 2.03 -6.57 14.53
C GLY A 93 2.02 -5.79 13.21
N LEU A 94 0.95 -5.07 12.89
CA LEU A 94 0.75 -4.39 11.60
C LEU A 94 0.88 -2.88 11.73
N TYR A 95 0.26 -2.27 12.75
CA TYR A 95 0.26 -0.83 12.93
C TYR A 95 1.34 -0.39 13.92
N LYS A 96 2.39 0.27 13.43
CA LYS A 96 3.42 0.88 14.30
C LYS A 96 2.83 2.05 15.08
N CYS A 97 2.48 1.80 16.34
CA CYS A 97 1.85 2.78 17.22
C CYS A 97 2.86 3.77 17.81
N THR A 98 3.99 3.30 18.35
CA THR A 98 4.96 4.19 18.99
C THR A 98 6.40 3.69 18.90
N THR A 99 7.34 4.62 19.07
CA THR A 99 8.78 4.39 19.14
C THR A 99 9.31 5.04 20.41
N ILE A 100 9.97 4.25 21.27
CA ILE A 100 10.54 4.68 22.53
C ILE A 100 12.05 4.55 22.42
N ASN A 101 12.75 5.68 22.55
CA ASN A 101 14.20 5.67 22.61
C ASN A 101 14.66 5.41 24.05
N ILE A 102 15.27 4.25 24.29
CA ILE A 102 15.78 3.80 25.57
C ILE A 102 17.28 4.12 25.70
N SER A 103 17.99 4.35 24.59
CA SER A 103 19.44 4.59 24.57
C SER A 103 19.85 5.79 25.43
N GLU A 104 19.03 6.84 25.50
CA GLU A 104 19.27 8.02 26.33
C GLU A 104 19.18 7.75 27.84
N ARG A 105 18.53 6.64 28.23
CA ARG A 105 18.30 6.27 29.64
C ARG A 105 19.22 5.16 30.13
N VAL A 106 20.01 4.57 29.22
CA VAL A 106 20.93 3.46 29.52
C VAL A 106 22.36 3.97 29.41
N ASP A 107 23.06 4.03 30.55
CA ASP A 107 24.49 4.37 30.55
C ASP A 107 25.30 3.20 29.97
N LYS A 108 26.44 3.50 29.33
CA LYS A 108 27.32 2.52 28.66
C LYS A 108 28.02 1.51 29.58
N PHE A 109 27.65 1.43 30.85
CA PHE A 109 28.26 0.50 31.81
C PHE A 109 27.59 -0.87 31.73
N HIS A 110 28.38 -1.94 31.93
CA HIS A 110 27.99 -3.35 31.83
C HIS A 110 27.07 -3.83 32.99
N ASN A 111 26.07 -3.02 33.36
CA ASN A 111 25.12 -3.34 34.42
C ASN A 111 23.74 -3.62 33.81
N ILE A 112 23.08 -4.69 34.26
CA ILE A 112 21.68 -4.96 33.93
C ILE A 112 20.83 -3.82 34.54
N LYS A 113 20.09 -3.10 33.70
CA LYS A 113 19.14 -2.07 34.12
C LYS A 113 17.72 -2.53 33.84
N THR A 114 16.83 -2.33 34.82
CA THR A 114 15.39 -2.56 34.66
C THR A 114 14.70 -1.22 34.41
N ILE A 115 13.90 -1.15 33.34
CA ILE A 115 13.10 0.01 33.00
C ILE A 115 11.64 -0.42 32.99
N VAL A 116 10.80 0.29 33.74
CA VAL A 116 9.36 0.10 33.76
C VAL A 116 8.71 1.24 33.01
N LEU A 117 7.95 0.91 31.98
CA LEU A 117 7.22 1.87 31.16
C LEU A 117 5.75 1.85 31.58
N ASN A 118 5.20 3.02 31.89
CA ASN A 118 3.77 3.15 32.15
C ASN A 118 3.02 3.25 30.81
N THR A 119 2.19 2.24 30.52
CA THR A 119 1.36 2.13 29.32
C THR A 119 -0.13 2.35 29.62
N SER A 120 -0.47 3.09 30.69
CA SER A 120 -1.88 3.35 31.07
C SER A 120 -2.72 3.92 29.93
N ILE A 121 -2.14 4.78 29.09
CA ILE A 121 -2.83 5.36 27.93
C ILE A 121 -3.32 4.29 26.95
N MET A 122 -2.57 3.21 26.75
CA MET A 122 -3.00 2.11 25.87
C MET A 122 -4.17 1.32 26.47
N ARG A 123 -4.23 1.22 27.80
CA ARG A 123 -5.34 0.56 28.51
C ARG A 123 -6.59 1.43 28.49
N ASP A 124 -6.44 2.72 28.79
CA ASP A 124 -7.57 3.65 28.95
C ASP A 124 -8.25 3.97 27.60
N TYR A 125 -7.53 3.84 26.49
CA TYR A 125 -8.01 4.14 25.13
C TYR A 125 -7.88 2.93 24.18
N LEU A 126 -8.03 1.72 24.70
CA LEU A 126 -7.80 0.48 23.95
C LEU A 126 -8.71 0.36 22.72
N GLU A 127 -9.98 0.74 22.85
CA GLU A 127 -10.94 0.75 21.74
C GLU A 127 -10.52 1.73 20.65
N GLU A 128 -10.14 2.95 21.02
CA GLU A 128 -9.66 3.96 20.08
C GLU A 128 -8.42 3.50 19.33
N PHE A 129 -7.48 2.84 20.02
CA PHE A 129 -6.31 2.22 19.39
C PHE A 129 -6.70 1.08 18.44
N TYR A 130 -7.67 0.25 18.80
CA TYR A 130 -8.21 -0.79 17.92
C TYR A 130 -8.75 -0.17 16.62
N TYR A 131 -9.70 0.78 16.73
CA TYR A 131 -10.33 1.41 15.57
C TYR A 131 -9.31 2.08 14.64
N LEU A 132 -8.36 2.81 15.24
CA LEU A 132 -7.33 3.49 14.48
C LEU A 132 -6.42 2.51 13.76
N SER A 133 -6.04 1.41 14.42
CA SER A 133 -5.19 0.37 13.83
C SER A 133 -5.87 -0.27 12.62
N VAL A 134 -7.16 -0.59 12.72
CA VAL A 134 -7.92 -1.15 11.59
C VAL A 134 -7.98 -0.17 10.42
N LYS A 135 -8.29 1.13 10.66
CA LYS A 135 -8.32 2.14 9.59
C LYS A 135 -6.94 2.37 8.98
N PHE A 136 -5.88 2.33 9.78
CA PHE A 136 -4.51 2.47 9.27
C PHE A 136 -4.11 1.29 8.40
N VAL A 137 -4.40 0.05 8.83
CA VAL A 137 -4.08 -1.15 8.05
C VAL A 137 -4.85 -1.15 6.73
N LYS A 138 -6.12 -0.75 6.72
CA LYS A 138 -6.89 -0.52 5.49
C LYS A 138 -6.16 0.43 4.55
N LEU A 139 -5.78 1.61 5.04
CA LEU A 139 -5.06 2.59 4.23
C LEU A 139 -3.73 2.05 3.72
N GLN A 140 -2.99 1.30 4.53
CA GLN A 140 -1.73 0.70 4.12
C GLN A 140 -1.92 -0.34 3.01
N GLU A 141 -2.97 -1.16 3.07
CA GLU A 141 -3.31 -2.09 2.00
C GLU A 141 -3.72 -1.35 0.72
N LEU A 142 -4.51 -0.28 0.85
CA LEU A 142 -4.87 0.58 -0.27
C LEU A 142 -3.65 1.24 -0.92
N MET A 143 -2.68 1.68 -0.12
CA MET A 143 -1.41 2.21 -0.66
C MET A 143 -0.63 1.14 -1.42
N CYS A 144 -0.50 -0.07 -0.84
CA CYS A 144 0.11 -1.20 -1.53
C CYS A 144 -0.62 -1.54 -2.85
N TYR A 145 -1.95 -1.44 -2.85
CA TYR A 145 -2.77 -1.64 -4.04
C TYR A 145 -2.50 -0.59 -5.12
N LEU A 146 -2.42 0.69 -4.74
CA LEU A 146 -2.05 1.77 -5.66
C LEU A 146 -0.65 1.55 -6.25
N ASP A 147 0.33 1.20 -5.42
CA ASP A 147 1.70 0.95 -5.88
C ASP A 147 1.74 -0.15 -6.95
N ARG A 148 0.94 -1.21 -6.77
CA ARG A 148 0.79 -2.29 -7.77
C ARG A 148 0.12 -1.81 -9.06
N ALA A 149 -0.91 -0.98 -8.96
CA ALA A 149 -1.58 -0.42 -10.13
C ALA A 149 -0.64 0.46 -10.95
N ILE A 150 0.12 1.33 -10.28
CA ILE A 150 1.13 2.19 -10.91
C ILE A 150 2.25 1.35 -11.53
N ALA A 151 2.72 0.31 -10.84
CA ALA A 151 3.74 -0.60 -11.37
C ALA A 151 3.27 -1.29 -12.66
N ASN A 152 2.03 -1.79 -12.70
CA ASN A 152 1.45 -2.42 -13.90
C ASN A 152 1.36 -1.42 -15.08
N MET A 153 0.90 -0.17 -14.83
CA MET A 153 0.91 0.88 -15.85
C MET A 153 2.32 1.17 -16.37
N THR A 154 3.30 1.22 -15.46
CA THR A 154 4.69 1.51 -15.77
C THR A 154 5.29 0.40 -16.64
N GLU A 155 5.08 -0.87 -16.26
CA GLU A 155 5.54 -2.04 -17.05
C GLU A 155 4.91 -2.05 -18.45
N THR A 156 3.60 -1.78 -18.53
CA THR A 156 2.90 -1.68 -19.82
C THR A 156 3.49 -0.58 -20.70
N TRP A 157 3.79 0.58 -20.12
CA TRP A 157 4.39 1.70 -20.84
C TRP A 157 5.84 1.42 -21.27
N GLU A 158 6.65 0.83 -20.39
CA GLU A 158 8.02 0.41 -20.70
C GLU A 158 8.07 -0.62 -21.82
N SER A 159 7.13 -1.57 -21.84
CA SER A 159 7.01 -2.54 -22.95
C SER A 159 6.75 -1.85 -24.30
N ILE A 160 5.88 -0.84 -24.34
CA ILE A 160 5.63 -0.09 -25.59
C ILE A 160 6.89 0.68 -26.02
N LEU A 161 7.55 1.36 -25.08
CA LEU A 161 8.77 2.10 -25.37
C LEU A 161 9.88 1.20 -25.90
N LEU A 162 10.02 0.00 -25.33
CA LEU A 162 10.99 -1.00 -25.79
C LEU A 162 10.66 -1.50 -27.20
N ASP A 163 9.38 -1.72 -27.51
CA ASP A 163 8.95 -2.12 -28.86
C ASP A 163 9.25 -1.02 -29.89
N ILE A 164 8.98 0.25 -29.56
CA ILE A 164 9.32 1.41 -30.41
C ILE A 164 10.83 1.47 -30.64
N ASP A 165 11.61 1.42 -29.56
CA ASP A 165 13.06 1.52 -29.63
C ASP A 165 13.63 0.36 -30.44
N THR A 166 13.17 -0.87 -30.23
CA THR A 166 13.62 -2.05 -30.97
C THR A 166 13.36 -1.92 -32.48
N LYS A 167 12.19 -1.36 -32.85
CA LYS A 167 11.83 -1.15 -34.26
C LYS A 167 12.63 -0.04 -34.91
N LEU A 168 12.87 1.07 -34.21
CA LEU A 168 13.53 2.25 -34.78
C LEU A 168 15.05 2.19 -34.66
N SER A 169 15.60 1.49 -33.68
CA SER A 169 17.04 1.46 -33.37
C SER A 169 17.91 1.03 -34.54
N ASN A 170 17.47 0.04 -35.32
CA ASN A 170 18.23 -0.44 -36.48
C ASN A 170 18.26 0.58 -37.62
N TYR A 171 17.19 1.34 -37.79
CA TYR A 171 17.13 2.44 -38.75
C TYR A 171 17.94 3.65 -38.27
N ALA A 172 17.78 4.03 -37.00
CA ALA A 172 18.50 5.13 -36.37
C ALA A 172 20.02 4.96 -36.48
N ARG A 173 20.53 3.73 -36.31
CA ARG A 173 21.96 3.42 -36.39
C ARG A 173 22.55 3.60 -37.80
N LYS A 174 21.72 3.54 -38.84
CA LYS A 174 22.11 3.77 -40.26
C LYS A 174 22.18 5.28 -40.61
N ARG A 175 21.81 6.18 -39.69
CA ARG A 175 21.74 7.64 -39.88
C ARG A 175 22.69 8.38 -38.91
N PRO A 176 23.83 8.93 -39.36
CA PRO A 176 24.84 9.47 -38.45
C PRO A 176 24.65 10.94 -38.00
N ALA A 177 23.74 11.75 -38.59
CA ALA A 177 23.79 13.21 -38.39
C ALA A 177 22.47 13.96 -38.16
N GLU A 178 21.33 13.53 -38.74
CA GLU A 178 20.09 14.33 -38.75
C GLU A 178 18.90 13.71 -37.98
N GLY A 179 19.10 12.51 -37.43
CA GLY A 179 18.08 11.81 -36.64
C GLY A 179 16.93 11.23 -37.48
N VAL A 180 16.21 10.28 -36.90
CA VAL A 180 15.09 9.57 -37.56
C VAL A 180 13.91 10.50 -37.88
N THR A 181 13.74 11.56 -37.08
CA THR A 181 12.59 12.48 -37.16
C THR A 181 12.54 13.29 -38.44
N VAL A 182 13.70 13.71 -38.98
CA VAL A 182 13.75 14.54 -40.20
C VAL A 182 13.18 13.78 -41.39
N ASP A 183 13.51 12.51 -41.55
CA ASP A 183 13.03 11.70 -42.67
C ASP A 183 11.53 11.44 -42.63
N PHE A 184 10.98 11.21 -41.42
CA PHE A 184 9.54 11.08 -41.25
C PHE A 184 8.82 12.42 -41.48
N LEU A 185 9.44 13.56 -41.13
CA LEU A 185 8.89 14.88 -41.41
C LEU A 185 8.95 15.23 -42.90
N GLU A 186 10.03 14.92 -43.61
CA GLU A 186 10.13 15.09 -45.06
C GLU A 186 9.10 14.24 -45.80
N LEU A 187 8.95 12.98 -45.39
CA LEU A 187 7.90 12.10 -45.89
C LEU A 187 6.50 12.67 -45.62
N LEU A 188 6.27 13.24 -44.44
CA LEU A 188 4.97 13.84 -44.07
C LEU A 188 4.67 15.11 -44.87
N VAL A 189 5.67 15.98 -45.07
CA VAL A 189 5.49 17.30 -45.70
C VAL A 189 5.48 17.20 -47.22
N TRP A 190 6.41 16.45 -47.80
CA TRP A 190 6.62 16.40 -49.25
C TRP A 190 6.10 15.13 -49.90
N GLY A 191 5.82 14.08 -49.12
CA GLY A 191 5.44 12.76 -49.64
C GLY A 191 6.59 12.00 -50.29
N GLU A 192 7.81 12.54 -50.24
CA GLU A 192 9.02 11.92 -50.78
C GLU A 192 9.73 11.11 -49.69
N CYS A 193 10.19 9.91 -50.04
CA CYS A 193 10.82 8.99 -49.11
C CYS A 193 12.29 8.79 -49.50
N ALA A 194 13.22 9.06 -48.58
CA ALA A 194 14.62 8.74 -48.81
C ALA A 194 14.80 7.23 -49.05
N PRO A 195 15.74 6.79 -49.92
CA PRO A 195 15.91 5.37 -50.25
C PRO A 195 16.14 4.48 -49.03
N THR A 196 16.84 4.99 -48.01
CA THR A 196 17.10 4.30 -46.75
C THR A 196 15.84 4.17 -45.88
N LEU A 197 14.96 5.17 -45.88
CA LEU A 197 13.65 5.09 -45.21
C LEU A 197 12.73 4.11 -45.96
N GLN A 198 12.76 4.12 -47.30
CA GLN A 198 11.96 3.23 -48.12
C GLN A 198 12.32 1.75 -47.90
N GLU A 199 13.62 1.43 -47.83
CA GLU A 199 14.09 0.09 -47.48
C GLU A 199 13.62 -0.34 -46.09
N PHE A 200 13.75 0.54 -45.08
CA PHE A 200 13.25 0.27 -43.73
C PHE A 200 11.74 0.00 -43.69
N LEU A 201 10.94 0.85 -44.35
CA LEU A 201 9.48 0.71 -44.38
C LEU A 201 9.03 -0.59 -45.06
N LEU A 202 9.73 -1.01 -46.12
CA LEU A 202 9.38 -2.19 -46.90
C LEU A 202 9.91 -3.50 -46.31
N VAL A 203 11.08 -3.47 -45.67
CA VAL A 203 11.81 -4.69 -45.24
C VAL A 203 11.76 -4.90 -43.73
N ASP A 204 12.00 -3.85 -42.94
CA ASP A 204 12.18 -3.97 -41.48
C ASP A 204 10.88 -3.76 -40.70
N LEU A 205 10.10 -2.72 -41.04
CA LEU A 205 8.81 -2.45 -40.40
C LEU A 205 7.69 -3.27 -41.04
N THR A 206 7.65 -3.32 -42.38
CA THR A 206 6.64 -3.97 -43.22
C THR A 206 5.20 -3.51 -42.93
N LYS A 207 4.27 -3.73 -43.87
CA LYS A 207 2.84 -3.45 -43.60
C LYS A 207 2.31 -4.24 -42.41
N LYS A 208 2.60 -5.55 -42.37
CA LYS A 208 2.12 -6.44 -41.30
C LYS A 208 2.72 -6.07 -39.95
N GLY A 209 4.02 -5.77 -39.90
CA GLY A 209 4.67 -5.36 -38.65
C GLY A 209 4.17 -4.02 -38.14
N LEU A 210 3.84 -3.07 -39.03
CA LEU A 210 3.18 -1.81 -38.67
C LEU A 210 1.78 -2.03 -38.10
N GLU A 211 0.97 -2.90 -38.73
CA GLU A 211 -0.38 -3.24 -38.23
C GLU A 211 -0.33 -3.94 -36.86
N THR A 212 0.59 -4.90 -36.67
CA THR A 212 0.79 -5.56 -35.38
C THR A 212 1.27 -4.57 -34.31
N PHE A 213 2.21 -3.69 -34.66
CA PHE A 213 2.69 -2.66 -33.75
C PHE A 213 1.59 -1.68 -33.34
N GLY A 214 0.78 -1.19 -34.30
CA GLY A 214 -0.36 -0.31 -34.02
C GLY A 214 -1.37 -0.97 -33.08
N HIS A 215 -1.71 -2.24 -33.32
CA HIS A 215 -2.59 -2.99 -32.43
C HIS A 215 -2.00 -3.15 -31.01
N ALA A 216 -0.69 -3.41 -30.89
CA ALA A 216 -0.04 -3.51 -29.59
C ALA A 216 -0.11 -2.19 -28.82
N VAL A 217 0.11 -1.06 -29.49
CA VAL A 217 -0.02 0.29 -28.91
C VAL A 217 -1.46 0.54 -28.43
N ASP A 218 -2.47 0.26 -29.26
CA ASP A 218 -3.88 0.48 -28.92
C ASP A 218 -4.33 -0.38 -27.72
N MET A 219 -3.90 -1.64 -27.68
CA MET A 219 -4.18 -2.54 -26.56
C MET A 219 -3.55 -2.04 -25.27
N SER A 220 -2.28 -1.63 -25.31
CA SER A 220 -1.59 -1.12 -24.14
C SER A 220 -2.19 0.19 -23.62
N TYR A 221 -2.61 1.11 -24.50
CA TYR A 221 -3.37 2.30 -24.09
C TYR A 221 -4.69 1.93 -23.42
N SER A 222 -5.41 0.94 -23.97
CA SER A 222 -6.65 0.45 -23.38
C SER A 222 -6.41 -0.12 -21.99
N THR A 223 -5.36 -0.94 -21.80
CA THR A 223 -4.95 -1.47 -20.50
C THR A 223 -4.60 -0.37 -19.50
N ILE A 224 -3.76 0.59 -19.88
CA ILE A 224 -3.38 1.72 -19.01
C ILE A 224 -4.62 2.52 -18.59
N ARG A 225 -5.53 2.79 -19.53
CA ARG A 225 -6.79 3.49 -19.26
C ARG A 225 -7.67 2.69 -18.28
N THR A 226 -7.81 1.39 -18.47
CA THR A 226 -8.56 0.52 -17.56
C THR A 226 -7.95 0.56 -16.16
N VAL A 227 -6.63 0.47 -16.02
CA VAL A 227 -5.98 0.56 -14.71
C VAL A 227 -6.23 1.91 -14.03
N LEU A 228 -6.16 3.00 -14.78
CA LEU A 228 -6.46 4.34 -14.26
C LEU A 228 -7.91 4.45 -13.74
N ILE A 229 -8.88 4.00 -14.55
CA ILE A 229 -10.31 4.16 -14.24
C ILE A 229 -10.77 3.16 -13.17
N ASP A 230 -10.38 1.91 -13.27
CA ASP A 230 -10.94 0.85 -12.42
C ASP A 230 -10.15 0.67 -11.11
N HIS A 231 -8.84 0.98 -11.11
CA HIS A 231 -7.98 0.78 -9.94
C HIS A 231 -7.62 2.11 -9.25
N VAL A 232 -7.05 3.07 -9.98
CA VAL A 232 -6.57 4.33 -9.36
C VAL A 232 -7.72 5.20 -8.86
N LEU A 233 -8.83 5.27 -9.61
CA LEU A 233 -10.01 6.02 -9.16
C LEU A 233 -10.66 5.35 -7.94
N THR A 234 -10.79 4.02 -7.95
CA THR A 234 -11.32 3.24 -6.81
C THR A 234 -10.48 3.44 -5.56
N PHE A 235 -9.14 3.38 -5.68
CA PHE A 235 -8.22 3.75 -4.62
C PHE A 235 -8.51 5.17 -4.09
N SER A 236 -8.67 6.13 -4.99
CA SER A 236 -8.88 7.54 -4.61
C SER A 236 -10.17 7.72 -3.79
N GLN A 237 -11.26 7.08 -4.21
CA GLN A 237 -12.55 7.13 -3.50
C GLN A 237 -12.45 6.49 -2.11
N ASN A 238 -11.91 5.28 -2.02
CA ASN A 238 -11.73 4.57 -0.76
C ASN A 238 -10.75 5.30 0.17
N GLY A 239 -9.64 5.82 -0.37
CA GLY A 239 -8.64 6.58 0.37
C GLY A 239 -9.21 7.85 0.96
N VAL A 240 -9.99 8.63 0.18
CA VAL A 240 -10.68 9.83 0.68
C VAL A 240 -11.68 9.47 1.77
N TYR A 241 -12.43 8.38 1.62
CA TYR A 241 -13.39 7.92 2.62
C TYR A 241 -12.70 7.62 3.96
N HIS A 242 -11.69 6.74 3.97
CA HIS A 242 -10.99 6.36 5.20
C HIS A 242 -10.20 7.51 5.84
N LEU A 243 -9.57 8.37 5.03
CA LEU A 243 -8.93 9.58 5.54
C LEU A 243 -9.93 10.56 6.16
N SER A 244 -11.14 10.67 5.58
CA SER A 244 -12.20 11.52 6.14
C SER A 244 -12.72 10.99 7.47
N GLU A 245 -12.86 9.67 7.61
CA GLU A 245 -13.19 9.03 8.89
C GLU A 245 -12.11 9.29 9.95
N MET A 246 -10.84 9.08 9.62
CA MET A 246 -9.72 9.34 10.54
C MET A 246 -9.63 10.81 10.92
N LYS A 247 -9.88 11.72 9.99
CA LYS A 247 -9.99 13.16 10.27
C LYS A 247 -11.15 13.45 11.23
N GLY A 248 -12.29 12.77 11.05
CA GLY A 248 -13.42 12.84 11.97
C GLY A 248 -13.07 12.35 13.38
N MET A 249 -12.34 11.23 13.47
CA MET A 249 -11.82 10.69 14.74
C MET A 249 -10.91 11.71 15.41
N ALA A 250 -9.92 12.26 14.70
CA ALA A 250 -9.00 13.27 15.23
C ALA A 250 -9.70 14.57 15.67
N ALA A 251 -10.78 14.96 14.99
CA ALA A 251 -11.59 16.11 15.38
C ALA A 251 -12.37 15.87 16.69
N PHE A 252 -12.64 14.62 17.05
CA PHE A 252 -13.34 14.29 18.29
C PHE A 252 -12.37 14.27 19.49
N LYS A 253 -12.00 15.48 19.94
CA LYS A 253 -10.96 15.72 20.94
C LYS A 253 -11.22 15.02 22.29
N ASP A 254 -12.47 14.82 22.67
CA ASP A 254 -12.81 14.21 23.96
C ASP A 254 -12.41 12.73 24.02
N ARG A 255 -12.48 12.01 22.88
CA ARG A 255 -12.10 10.59 22.79
C ARG A 255 -10.70 10.40 22.22
N TYR A 256 -10.38 11.07 21.13
CA TYR A 256 -9.13 10.85 20.40
C TYR A 256 -8.10 11.95 20.63
N GLY A 257 -8.37 13.01 21.40
CA GLY A 257 -7.46 14.15 21.52
C GLY A 257 -6.08 13.78 22.06
N VAL A 258 -6.01 12.86 23.02
CA VAL A 258 -4.75 12.35 23.57
C VAL A 258 -3.98 11.53 22.52
N ILE A 259 -4.69 10.68 21.77
CA ILE A 259 -4.09 9.83 20.72
C ILE A 259 -3.65 10.65 19.50
N ALA A 260 -4.49 11.58 19.03
CA ALA A 260 -4.21 12.47 17.91
C ALA A 260 -2.98 13.33 18.18
N PHE A 261 -2.87 13.88 19.40
CA PHE A 261 -1.69 14.62 19.83
C PHE A 261 -0.41 13.76 19.86
N LEU A 262 -0.51 12.50 20.28
CA LEU A 262 0.61 11.56 20.29
C LEU A 262 1.05 11.12 18.88
N LEU A 263 0.12 11.11 17.92
CA LEU A 263 0.37 10.67 16.55
C LEU A 263 0.70 11.81 15.58
N GLY A 264 0.64 13.06 16.02
CA GLY A 264 0.90 14.22 15.18
C GLY A 264 -0.17 14.46 14.11
N LEU A 265 -1.41 14.04 14.36
CA LEU A 265 -2.58 14.30 13.53
C LEU A 265 -3.19 15.68 13.80
#